data_AF-A0A1A8CS59-F1
#
_entry.id   AF-A0A1A8CS59-F1
#
_cell.length_a   1.000
_cell.length_b   1.000
_cell.length_c   1.000
_cell.angle_alpha   90.00
_cell.angle_beta   90.00
_cell.angle_gamma   90.00
#
_symmetry.space_group_name_H-M   'P 1'
#
loop_
_entity.id
_entity.type
_entity.pdbx_description
1 polymer ?
#
loop_
_entity_poly.entity_id
_entity_poly.type
_entity_poly.pdbx_seq_one_letter_code
_entity_poly.pdbx_strand_id
1 'polypeptide(L)'
;QKLLTDVPTRWNSSYNMVQRFLEQQPAICATLLSPEVRKGESDICTLNETDVSNAEDTVSALKAMKDATVLISEESNPTISLIAPLKAQLLQNMTSSISDSPMIHDIKNAVRTDLMNRYSSEAEKKML
;
A
#
# COMPACT_ATOMS: atom_id res chain seq x y z
N GLN A 1 -16.45 11.56 5.25
CA GLN A 1 -15.13 11.37 5.89
C GLN A 1 -14.14 12.40 5.37
N LYS A 2 -13.02 12.64 6.05
CA LYS A 2 -12.00 13.60 5.61
C LYS A 2 -11.14 12.99 4.49
N LEU A 3 -10.81 13.79 3.48
CA LEU A 3 -9.84 13.44 2.44
C LEU A 3 -8.47 13.18 3.08
N LEU A 4 -7.82 12.08 2.68
CA LEU A 4 -6.44 11.79 3.05
C LEU A 4 -5.57 12.06 1.83
N THR A 5 -4.57 12.91 1.98
CA THR A 5 -3.61 13.23 0.92
C THR A 5 -2.29 12.53 1.19
N ASP A 6 -1.60 12.14 0.13
CA ASP A 6 -0.23 11.68 0.25
C ASP A 6 0.69 12.80 0.76
N VAL A 7 1.58 12.48 1.69
CA VAL A 7 2.53 13.42 2.29
C VAL A 7 3.87 12.71 2.45
N PRO A 8 4.95 13.14 1.75
CA PRO A 8 6.22 12.41 1.72
C PRO A 8 6.86 12.17 3.10
N THR A 9 6.57 13.02 4.09
CA THR A 9 7.12 12.91 5.44
C THR A 9 6.28 12.02 6.38
N ARG A 10 5.12 11.54 5.95
CA ARG A 10 4.22 10.69 6.75
C ARG A 10 4.22 9.29 6.19
N TRP A 11 4.79 8.34 6.93
CA TRP A 11 4.78 6.95 6.51
C TRP A 11 3.35 6.44 6.28
N ASN A 12 3.19 5.58 5.27
CA ASN A 12 1.93 5.01 4.82
C ASN A 12 0.89 6.02 4.26
N SER A 13 1.24 7.29 4.03
CA SER A 13 0.28 8.28 3.50
C SER A 13 -0.27 7.91 2.12
N SER A 14 0.56 7.45 1.19
CA SER A 14 0.12 7.01 -0.14
C SER A 14 -0.85 5.82 -0.03
N TYR A 15 -0.50 4.82 0.80
CA TYR A 15 -1.36 3.68 1.08
C TYR A 15 -2.73 4.10 1.64
N ASN A 16 -2.73 4.96 2.66
CA ASN A 16 -3.94 5.44 3.30
C ASN A 16 -4.82 6.28 2.37
N MET A 17 -4.22 7.07 1.49
CA MET A 17 -4.94 7.84 0.46
C MET A 17 -5.66 6.91 -0.51
N VAL A 18 -4.96 5.90 -1.06
CA VAL A 18 -5.56 4.95 -2.01
C VAL A 18 -6.65 4.11 -1.35
N GLN A 19 -6.40 3.61 -0.13
CA GLN A 19 -7.41 2.85 0.61
C GLN A 19 -8.66 3.71 0.88
N ARG A 20 -8.49 4.98 1.29
CA ARG A 20 -9.62 5.90 1.49
C ARG A 20 -10.37 6.18 0.20
N PHE A 21 -9.66 6.33 -0.92
CA PHE A 21 -10.29 6.50 -2.23
C PHE A 21 -11.20 5.31 -2.57
N LEU A 22 -10.71 4.07 -2.43
CA LEU A 22 -11.50 2.86 -2.67
C LEU A 22 -12.72 2.78 -1.76
N GLU A 23 -12.57 3.10 -0.46
CA GLU A 23 -13.68 3.13 0.50
C GLU A 23 -14.77 4.18 0.15
N GLN A 24 -14.41 5.26 -0.55
CA GLN A 24 -15.34 6.32 -0.94
C GLN A 24 -15.83 6.20 -2.40
N GLN A 25 -15.32 5.23 -3.16
CA GLN A 25 -15.61 5.07 -4.59
C GLN A 25 -17.12 5.04 -4.90
N PRO A 26 -18.00 4.35 -4.13
CA PRO A 26 -19.44 4.39 -4.38
C PRO A 26 -20.06 5.80 -4.23
N ALA A 27 -19.63 6.54 -3.22
CA ALA A 27 -20.12 7.91 -2.96
C ALA A 27 -19.61 8.89 -4.03
N ILE A 28 -18.36 8.73 -4.47
CA ILE A 28 -17.78 9.50 -5.57
C ILE A 28 -18.57 9.22 -6.85
N CYS A 29 -18.78 7.96 -7.23
CA CYS A 29 -19.54 7.58 -8.42
C CYS A 29 -20.96 8.14 -8.39
N ALA A 30 -21.69 8.01 -7.27
CA ALA A 30 -23.03 8.56 -7.12
C ALA A 30 -23.06 10.09 -7.30
N THR A 31 -22.05 10.78 -6.76
CA THR A 31 -21.92 12.24 -6.87
C THR A 31 -21.61 12.66 -8.31
N LEU A 32 -20.70 11.96 -8.99
CA LEU A 32 -20.35 12.25 -10.39
C LEU A 32 -21.51 11.98 -11.35
N LEU A 33 -22.40 11.05 -11.01
CA LEU A 33 -23.62 10.76 -11.77
C LEU A 33 -24.77 11.74 -11.46
N SER A 34 -24.66 12.57 -10.42
CA SER A 34 -25.71 13.49 -10.02
C SER A 34 -25.90 14.64 -11.02
N PRO A 35 -27.14 15.04 -11.36
CA PRO A 35 -27.41 16.14 -12.29
C PRO A 35 -26.81 17.48 -11.86
N GLU A 36 -26.63 17.70 -10.56
CA GLU A 36 -26.10 18.93 -9.98
C GLU A 36 -24.61 19.13 -10.30
N VAL A 37 -23.86 18.02 -10.38
CA VAL A 37 -22.43 17.99 -10.68
C VAL A 37 -22.19 17.82 -12.18
N ARG A 38 -23.05 17.04 -12.85
CA ARG A 38 -22.98 16.76 -14.29
C ARG A 38 -23.53 17.94 -15.13
N LYS A 39 -22.91 19.12 -15.01
CA LYS A 39 -23.27 20.33 -15.77
C LYS A 39 -22.84 20.26 -17.25
N GLY A 40 -23.38 19.30 -18.00
CA GLY A 40 -23.30 19.26 -19.46
C GLY A 40 -21.91 19.00 -20.08
N GLU A 41 -20.83 18.95 -19.30
CA GLU A 41 -19.51 18.52 -19.78
C GLU A 41 -19.43 16.99 -19.82
N SER A 42 -19.17 16.46 -21.00
CA SER A 42 -19.08 15.02 -21.28
C SER A 42 -17.84 14.35 -20.68
N ASP A 43 -16.83 15.12 -20.25
CA ASP A 43 -15.53 14.61 -19.82
C ASP A 43 -15.22 14.97 -18.37
N ILE A 44 -15.93 14.34 -17.43
CA ILE A 44 -15.35 14.19 -16.09
C ILE A 44 -14.24 13.13 -16.22
N CYS A 45 -12.99 13.58 -16.28
CA CYS A 45 -11.83 12.70 -16.25
C CYS A 45 -11.80 11.98 -14.90
N THR A 46 -12.26 10.73 -14.88
CA THR A 46 -12.27 9.84 -13.71
C THR A 46 -11.41 8.61 -14.01
N LEU A 47 -10.96 7.94 -12.95
CA LEU A 47 -10.33 6.64 -13.03
C LEU A 47 -11.28 5.63 -13.70
N ASN A 48 -10.73 4.80 -14.58
CA ASN A 48 -11.46 3.71 -15.22
C ASN A 48 -11.44 2.43 -14.34
N GLU A 49 -12.11 1.38 -14.79
CA GLU A 49 -12.16 0.10 -14.04
C GLU A 49 -10.78 -0.54 -13.83
N THR A 50 -9.87 -0.43 -14.81
CA THR A 50 -8.50 -0.91 -14.69
C THR A 50 -7.71 -0.13 -13.63
N ASP A 51 -7.87 1.19 -13.58
CA ASP A 51 -7.23 2.02 -12.56
C ASP A 51 -7.72 1.66 -11.14
N VAL A 52 -9.02 1.41 -11.00
CA VAL A 52 -9.61 0.98 -9.72
C VAL A 52 -9.09 -0.41 -9.32
N SER A 53 -9.05 -1.36 -10.25
CA SER A 53 -8.51 -2.70 -9.98
C SER A 53 -7.01 -2.64 -9.61
N ASN A 54 -6.21 -1.82 -10.30
CA ASN A 54 -4.81 -1.60 -9.94
C ASN A 54 -4.65 -0.98 -8.54
N ALA A 55 -5.57 -0.08 -8.14
CA ALA A 55 -5.58 0.49 -6.80
C ALA A 55 -5.92 -0.55 -5.72
N GLU A 56 -6.89 -1.43 -5.98
CA GLU A 56 -7.22 -2.56 -5.09
C GLU A 56 -6.03 -3.51 -4.92
N ASP A 57 -5.39 -3.89 -6.03
CA ASP A 57 -4.18 -4.69 -6.06
C ASP A 57 -3.04 -4.03 -5.26
N THR A 58 -2.87 -2.72 -5.42
CA THR A 58 -1.87 -1.94 -4.68
C THR A 58 -2.09 -2.00 -3.17
N VAL A 59 -3.33 -1.77 -2.74
CA VAL A 59 -3.70 -1.81 -1.30
C VAL A 59 -3.57 -3.22 -0.75
N SER A 60 -3.92 -4.24 -1.53
CA SER A 60 -3.76 -5.64 -1.15
C SER A 60 -2.28 -6.01 -0.97
N ALA A 61 -1.45 -5.75 -1.98
CA ALA A 61 -0.02 -6.10 -1.96
C ALA A 61 0.76 -5.36 -0.87
N LEU A 62 0.45 -4.08 -0.62
CA LEU A 62 1.16 -3.26 0.38
C LEU A 62 0.63 -3.42 1.82
N LYS A 63 -0.47 -4.15 2.04
CA LYS A 63 -1.07 -4.34 3.37
C LYS A 63 -0.05 -4.83 4.41
N ALA A 64 0.74 -5.84 4.05
CA ALA A 64 1.76 -6.41 4.92
C ALA A 64 2.84 -5.39 5.33
N MET A 65 3.24 -4.49 4.41
CA MET A 65 4.20 -3.43 4.70
C MET A 65 3.61 -2.38 5.65
N LYS A 66 2.36 -2.00 5.44
CA LYS A 66 1.65 -1.08 6.34
C LYS A 66 1.51 -1.67 7.74
N ASP A 67 1.17 -2.96 7.85
CA ASP A 67 1.05 -3.62 9.16
C ASP A 67 2.39 -3.78 9.86
N ALA A 68 3.44 -4.16 9.14
CA ALA A 68 4.80 -4.20 9.67
C ALA A 68 5.24 -2.85 10.22
N THR A 69 4.98 -1.77 9.48
CA THR A 69 5.30 -0.40 9.91
C THR A 69 4.54 -0.01 11.18
N VAL A 70 3.25 -0.35 11.28
CA VAL A 70 2.46 -0.08 12.49
C VAL A 70 2.99 -0.88 13.68
N LEU A 71 3.29 -2.16 13.49
CA LEU A 71 3.83 -3.04 14.53
C LEU A 71 5.14 -2.49 15.11
N ILE A 72 6.11 -2.14 14.25
CA ILE A 72 7.41 -1.64 14.73
C ILE A 72 7.34 -0.23 15.32
N SER A 73 6.29 0.53 15.00
CA SER A 73 6.04 1.88 15.55
C SER A 73 5.33 1.84 16.91
N GLU A 74 5.06 0.65 17.46
CA GLU A 74 4.54 0.51 18.81
C GLU A 74 5.60 0.90 19.85
N GLU A 75 5.22 1.75 20.80
CA GLU A 75 6.15 2.26 21.83
C GLU A 75 5.97 1.58 23.19
N SER A 76 4.84 0.90 23.40
CA SER A 76 4.51 0.28 24.69
C SER A 76 5.30 -0.99 24.98
N ASN A 77 5.76 -1.68 23.94
CA ASN A 77 6.53 -2.91 24.03
C ASN A 77 7.79 -2.82 23.17
N PRO A 78 8.93 -3.40 23.60
CA PRO A 78 10.13 -3.43 22.75
C PRO A 78 9.90 -4.20 21.45
N THR A 79 10.12 -3.56 20.30
CA THR A 79 9.91 -4.14 18.97
C THR A 79 11.20 -4.53 18.24
N ILE A 80 12.38 -4.22 18.79
CA ILE A 80 13.68 -4.45 18.12
C ILE A 80 13.94 -5.92 17.82
N SER A 81 13.55 -6.84 18.71
CA SER A 81 13.68 -8.29 18.52
C SER A 81 12.77 -8.83 17.42
N LEU A 82 11.79 -8.05 16.97
CA LEU A 82 10.87 -8.43 15.90
C LEU A 82 11.43 -8.12 14.51
N ILE A 83 12.50 -7.33 14.39
CA ILE A 83 13.01 -6.88 13.07
C ILE A 83 13.40 -8.06 12.18
N ALA A 84 14.21 -8.99 12.69
CA ALA A 84 14.65 -10.16 11.93
C ALA A 84 13.50 -11.10 11.51
N PRO A 85 12.62 -11.56 12.42
CA PRO A 85 11.50 -12.42 12.03
C PRO A 85 10.51 -11.70 11.11
N LEU A 86 10.26 -10.41 11.32
CA LEU A 86 9.37 -9.62 10.46
C LEU A 86 9.95 -9.48 9.05
N LYS A 87 11.26 -9.22 8.90
CA LYS A 87 11.92 -9.22 7.59
C LYS A 87 11.74 -10.56 6.87
N ALA A 88 11.94 -11.67 7.56
CA ALA A 88 11.79 -13.01 6.98
C ALA A 88 10.35 -13.25 6.50
N GLN A 89 9.35 -12.90 7.33
CA GLN A 89 7.92 -13.00 6.98
C GLN A 89 7.56 -12.10 5.79
N LEU A 90 8.03 -10.85 5.76
CA LEU A 90 7.78 -9.94 4.64
C LEU A 90 8.39 -10.48 3.35
N LEU A 91 9.63 -10.98 3.37
CA LEU A 91 10.23 -11.60 2.18
C LEU A 91 9.41 -12.80 1.69
N GLN A 92 8.92 -13.64 2.60
CA GLN A 92 8.04 -14.76 2.24
C GLN A 92 6.74 -14.27 1.58
N ASN A 93 6.06 -13.29 2.18
CA ASN A 93 4.82 -12.71 1.65
C ASN A 93 5.00 -12.02 0.30
N MET A 94 6.19 -11.48 0.03
CA MET A 94 6.55 -10.82 -1.23
C MET A 94 7.11 -11.79 -2.28
N THR A 95 6.88 -13.10 -2.12
CA THR A 95 7.18 -14.08 -3.16
C THR A 95 6.08 -14.07 -4.21
N SER A 96 6.47 -13.97 -5.48
CA SER A 96 5.53 -14.00 -6.60
C SER A 96 4.77 -15.32 -6.67
N SER A 97 3.48 -15.24 -6.95
CA SER A 97 2.59 -16.36 -7.22
C SER A 97 2.14 -16.33 -8.68
N ILE A 98 1.82 -17.50 -9.25
CA ILE A 98 1.25 -17.62 -10.60
C ILE A 98 -0.14 -16.94 -10.68
N SER A 99 -0.82 -16.82 -9.54
CA SER A 99 -2.12 -16.15 -9.42
C SER A 99 -2.03 -14.62 -9.28
N ASP A 100 -0.83 -14.06 -9.20
CA ASP A 100 -0.68 -12.61 -9.01
C ASP A 100 -1.05 -11.88 -10.31
N SER A 101 -1.75 -10.75 -10.17
CA SER A 101 -1.89 -9.81 -11.28
C SER A 101 -0.53 -9.19 -11.63
N PRO A 102 -0.38 -8.59 -12.83
CA PRO A 102 0.84 -7.86 -13.17
C PRO A 102 1.22 -6.79 -12.13
N MET A 103 0.22 -6.06 -11.61
CA MET A 103 0.43 -5.03 -10.59
C MET A 103 0.95 -5.62 -9.28
N ILE A 104 0.34 -6.69 -8.78
CA ILE A 104 0.77 -7.36 -7.55
C ILE A 104 2.19 -7.91 -7.71
N HIS A 105 2.47 -8.55 -8.85
CA HIS A 105 3.78 -9.10 -9.16
C HIS A 105 4.88 -8.03 -9.12
N ASP A 106 4.64 -6.88 -9.76
CA ASP A 106 5.61 -5.80 -9.83
C ASP A 106 5.86 -5.16 -8.46
N ILE A 107 4.79 -4.95 -7.67
CA ILE A 107 4.91 -4.46 -6.30
C ILE A 107 5.71 -5.44 -5.43
N LYS A 108 5.36 -6.73 -5.45
CA LYS A 108 6.07 -7.76 -4.68
C LYS A 108 7.55 -7.81 -5.03
N ASN A 109 7.89 -7.79 -6.31
CA ASN A 109 9.29 -7.79 -6.76
C ASN A 109 10.05 -6.55 -6.34
N ALA A 110 9.43 -5.36 -6.46
CA ALA A 110 10.05 -4.10 -6.04
C ALA A 110 10.34 -4.10 -4.53
N VAL A 111 9.34 -4.46 -3.72
CA VAL A 111 9.47 -4.53 -2.26
C VAL A 111 10.48 -5.59 -1.84
N ARG A 112 10.45 -6.78 -2.45
CA ARG A 112 11.37 -7.87 -2.14
C ARG A 112 12.81 -7.49 -2.45
N THR A 113 13.05 -6.90 -3.63
CA THR A 113 14.37 -6.42 -4.05
C THR A 113 14.93 -5.41 -3.06
N ASP A 114 14.12 -4.44 -2.64
CA ASP A 114 14.51 -3.45 -1.63
C ASP A 114 14.82 -4.10 -0.27
N LEU A 115 13.94 -4.97 0.24
CA LEU A 115 14.10 -5.64 1.53
C LEU A 115 15.31 -6.59 1.59
N MET A 116 15.65 -7.26 0.49
CA MET A 116 16.81 -8.15 0.42
C MET A 116 18.13 -7.43 0.66
N ASN A 117 18.21 -6.14 0.32
CA ASN A 117 19.42 -5.34 0.48
C ASN A 117 19.57 -4.74 1.88
N ARG A 118 18.51 -4.72 2.70
CA ARG A 118 18.54 -4.17 4.06
C ARG A 118 19.09 -5.18 5.06
N TYR A 119 19.92 -4.76 6.01
CA TYR A 119 20.49 -5.63 7.06
C TYR A 119 21.32 -6.79 6.51
N SER A 120 22.10 -6.52 5.45
CA SER A 120 22.86 -7.54 4.73
C SER A 120 24.33 -7.57 5.13
N SER A 121 24.82 -6.58 5.88
CA SER A 121 26.19 -6.57 6.39
C SER A 121 26.36 -7.52 7.58
N GLU A 122 27.59 -8.01 7.76
CA GLU A 122 27.93 -8.88 8.89
C GLU A 122 27.82 -8.19 10.26
N ALA A 123 27.91 -6.86 10.29
CA ALA A 123 27.66 -6.08 11.51
C ALA A 123 26.17 -6.06 11.86
N GLU A 124 25.31 -5.78 10.88
CA GLU A 124 23.85 -5.76 11.07
C GLU A 124 23.32 -7.15 11.44
N LYS A 125 23.84 -8.22 10.82
CA LYS A 125 23.47 -9.60 11.16
C LYS A 125 23.87 -10.02 12.58
N LYS A 126 24.88 -9.38 13.18
CA LYS A 126 25.29 -9.63 14.58
C LYS A 126 24.46 -8.84 15.59
N MET A 127 23.79 -7.78 15.14
CA MET A 127 22.92 -6.94 15.98
C MET A 127 21.47 -7.42 15.98
N LEU A 128 21.07 -8.16 14.94
CA LEU A 128 19.77 -8.81 14.78
C LEU A 128 19.77 -10.23 15.36
#